data_AF-A0A380FE72-F1
#
_entry.id   AF-A0A380FE72-F1
#
_cell.length_a   1.000
_cell.length_b   1.000
_cell.length_c   1.000
_cell.angle_alpha   90.00
_cell.angle_beta   90.00
_cell.angle_gamma   90.00
#
_symmetry.space_group_name_H-M   'P 1'
#
loop_
_entity.id
_entity.type
_entity.pdbx_description
1 polymer ?
#
loop_
_entity_poly.entity_id
_entity_poly.type
_entity_poly.pdbx_seq_one_letter_code
_entity_poly.pdbx_strand_id
1 'polypeptide(L)'
;MTLYRTTGYDYDISIFFLVIGILFFLITLILMTQVYSFFAIIFVIPFAVHIGYIVYKDELNKHHRKYHYLWIIFTYGISYLLTQIVLYGRIDSDEIVPVDILSVNTFFLIMWLLGQMAIWNFLFLRRSLPLTKEELGEEAPELSRASKDSVSNQTKEHWKNLQDKTTEFTRKTRRSVDIQKAREKKDKFIEKWKNKIDIQEDDVPNWMKKPKWLKRAYVELICGAVLLFFTLIEFNNRNSLFVSGDWEISQTQYVIEWVTLFLLMIIIIVYILTTLTNFLRGRFYYLQLFMVSILFFKLLTEFVNIMVHGLLLSIFITPILFIMLIAVIVAFTIKLRQPAND
;
A
#
# COMPACT_ATOMS: atom_id res chain seq x y z
N MET A 1 29.48 30.54 -5.62
CA MET A 1 28.29 31.28 -6.09
C MET A 1 27.43 30.48 -7.09
N THR A 2 27.99 29.60 -7.92
CA THR A 2 27.25 28.75 -8.86
C THR A 2 26.43 27.62 -8.20
N LEU A 3 26.95 27.00 -7.13
CA LEU A 3 26.25 25.95 -6.36
C LEU A 3 24.96 26.42 -5.66
N TYR A 4 24.91 27.69 -5.24
CA TYR A 4 23.78 28.27 -4.48
C TYR A 4 22.58 28.61 -5.37
N ARG A 5 22.80 28.88 -6.67
CA ARG A 5 21.70 29.06 -7.63
C ARG A 5 21.04 27.74 -7.96
N THR A 6 21.80 26.65 -8.06
CA THR A 6 21.26 25.32 -8.39
C THR A 6 20.36 24.77 -7.28
N THR A 7 20.74 24.93 -6.00
CA THR A 7 19.95 24.46 -4.86
C THR A 7 18.60 25.18 -4.68
N GLY A 8 18.49 26.45 -5.09
CA GLY A 8 17.22 27.18 -5.07
C GLY A 8 16.21 26.67 -6.10
N TYR A 9 16.66 26.31 -7.31
CA TYR A 9 15.79 25.72 -8.33
C TYR A 9 15.39 24.28 -7.97
N ASP A 10 16.30 23.50 -7.40
CA ASP A 10 16.00 22.13 -6.97
C ASP A 10 14.90 22.09 -5.88
N TYR A 11 14.83 23.14 -5.05
CA TYR A 11 13.78 23.33 -4.07
C TYR A 11 12.40 23.57 -4.73
N ASP A 12 12.30 24.54 -5.63
CA ASP A 12 11.06 24.87 -6.33
C ASP A 12 10.58 23.70 -7.20
N ILE A 13 11.50 22.98 -7.85
CA ILE A 13 11.21 21.78 -8.65
C ILE A 13 10.70 20.63 -7.75
N SER A 14 11.26 20.45 -6.55
CA SER A 14 10.78 19.42 -5.63
C SER A 14 9.32 19.66 -5.23
N ILE A 15 8.96 20.89 -4.87
CA ILE A 15 7.59 21.26 -4.47
C ILE A 15 6.63 21.07 -5.66
N PHE A 16 7.06 21.42 -6.88
CA PHE A 16 6.28 21.17 -8.09
C PHE A 16 5.91 19.69 -8.26
N PHE A 17 6.86 18.78 -8.06
CA PHE A 17 6.58 17.33 -8.12
C PHE A 17 5.63 16.85 -7.01
N LEU A 18 5.69 17.43 -5.81
CA LEU A 18 4.74 17.13 -4.74
C LEU A 18 3.31 17.57 -5.11
N VAL A 19 3.17 18.79 -5.66
CA VAL A 19 1.87 19.31 -6.12
C VAL A 19 1.30 18.45 -7.24
N ILE A 20 2.12 18.03 -8.19
CA ILE A 20 1.72 17.08 -9.25
C ILE A 20 1.26 15.75 -8.65
N GLY A 21 1.98 15.21 -7.66
CA GLY A 21 1.59 13.97 -6.99
C GLY A 21 0.21 14.09 -6.31
N ILE A 22 -0.07 15.21 -5.65
CA ILE A 22 -1.38 15.49 -5.05
C ILE A 22 -2.45 15.65 -6.13
N LEU A 23 -2.16 16.34 -7.24
CA LEU A 23 -3.07 16.51 -8.35
C LEU A 23 -3.46 15.16 -8.98
N PHE A 24 -2.49 14.28 -9.23
CA PHE A 24 -2.76 12.92 -9.73
C PHE A 24 -3.63 12.13 -8.76
N PHE A 25 -3.40 12.26 -7.45
CA PHE A 25 -4.25 11.63 -6.45
C PHE A 25 -5.70 12.17 -6.49
N LEU A 26 -5.89 13.49 -6.60
CA LEU A 26 -7.23 14.09 -6.69
C LEU A 26 -7.97 13.65 -7.95
N ILE A 27 -7.31 13.65 -9.12
CA ILE A 27 -7.89 13.15 -10.37
C ILE A 27 -8.28 11.68 -10.23
N THR A 28 -7.39 10.88 -9.63
CA THR A 28 -7.65 9.47 -9.36
C THR A 28 -8.88 9.30 -8.47
N LEU A 29 -9.01 10.09 -7.40
CA LEU A 29 -10.14 10.03 -6.49
C LEU A 29 -11.47 10.36 -7.20
N ILE A 30 -11.47 11.39 -8.04
CA ILE A 30 -12.65 11.80 -8.83
C ILE A 30 -13.10 10.66 -9.76
N LEU A 31 -12.17 10.02 -10.46
CA LEU A 31 -12.49 8.92 -11.37
C LEU A 31 -12.93 7.68 -10.62
N MET A 32 -12.30 7.37 -9.48
CA MET A 32 -12.74 6.29 -8.61
C MET A 32 -14.17 6.53 -8.11
N THR A 33 -14.62 7.78 -7.90
CA THR A 33 -16.00 8.06 -7.51
C THR A 33 -17.03 7.64 -8.55
N GLN A 34 -16.67 7.59 -9.85
CA GLN A 34 -17.60 7.12 -10.89
C GLN A 34 -17.96 5.64 -10.69
N VAL A 35 -16.97 4.80 -10.38
CA VAL A 35 -17.15 3.35 -10.24
C VAL A 35 -17.40 2.93 -8.79
N TYR A 36 -16.63 3.43 -7.85
CA TYR A 36 -16.69 3.10 -6.43
C TYR A 36 -17.62 3.98 -5.61
N SER A 37 -18.35 4.91 -6.25
CA SER A 37 -19.24 5.87 -5.60
C SER A 37 -18.49 6.78 -4.60
N PHE A 38 -19.22 7.47 -3.74
CA PHE A 38 -18.68 8.36 -2.71
C PHE A 38 -17.68 7.66 -1.77
N PHE A 39 -17.76 6.32 -1.64
CA PHE A 39 -16.85 5.51 -0.83
C PHE A 39 -15.38 5.56 -1.29
N ALA A 40 -15.11 6.01 -2.52
CA ALA A 40 -13.75 6.28 -3.00
C ALA A 40 -13.00 7.29 -2.09
N ILE A 41 -13.70 8.17 -1.38
CA ILE A 41 -13.10 9.15 -0.47
C ILE A 41 -12.31 8.51 0.68
N ILE A 42 -12.60 7.25 1.03
CA ILE A 42 -11.87 6.50 2.07
C ILE A 42 -10.38 6.40 1.71
N PHE A 43 -10.01 6.40 0.42
CA PHE A 43 -8.61 6.37 -0.03
C PHE A 43 -7.79 7.61 0.35
N VAL A 44 -8.40 8.69 0.85
CA VAL A 44 -7.67 9.83 1.42
C VAL A 44 -6.85 9.41 2.65
N ILE A 45 -7.37 8.49 3.47
CA ILE A 45 -6.69 8.00 4.68
C ILE A 45 -5.37 7.29 4.34
N PRO A 46 -5.34 6.22 3.51
CA PRO A 46 -4.09 5.56 3.17
C PRO A 46 -3.15 6.48 2.39
N PHE A 47 -3.67 7.40 1.57
CA PHE A 47 -2.83 8.40 0.90
C PHE A 47 -2.11 9.31 1.90
N ALA A 48 -2.82 9.85 2.89
CA ALA A 48 -2.22 10.67 3.94
C ALA A 48 -1.16 9.90 4.76
N VAL A 49 -1.43 8.64 5.09
CA VAL A 49 -0.47 7.76 5.79
C VAL A 49 0.75 7.47 4.93
N HIS A 50 0.57 7.23 3.63
CA HIS A 50 1.66 6.98 2.68
C HIS A 50 2.55 8.22 2.48
N ILE A 51 1.96 9.37 2.20
CA ILE A 51 2.70 10.64 2.09
C ILE A 51 3.40 10.97 3.41
N GLY A 52 2.72 10.81 4.54
CA GLY A 52 3.31 10.98 5.86
C GLY A 52 4.54 10.08 6.06
N TYR A 53 4.45 8.80 5.71
CA TYR A 53 5.60 7.90 5.76
C TYR A 53 6.75 8.38 4.89
N ILE A 54 6.49 8.79 3.65
CA ILE A 54 7.54 9.23 2.71
C ILE A 54 8.21 10.51 3.21
N VAL A 55 7.43 11.49 3.66
CA VAL A 55 7.92 12.79 4.14
C VAL A 55 8.75 12.64 5.41
N TYR A 56 8.33 11.78 6.34
CA TYR A 56 9.01 11.57 7.63
C TYR A 56 9.94 10.35 7.64
N LYS A 57 10.22 9.72 6.50
CA LYS A 57 10.98 8.47 6.40
C LYS A 57 12.34 8.52 7.10
N ASP A 58 13.02 9.65 7.00
CA ASP A 58 14.36 9.84 7.56
C ASP A 58 14.34 10.15 9.07
N GLU A 59 13.22 10.67 9.57
CA GLU A 59 13.00 10.99 11.00
C GLU A 59 12.35 9.82 11.77
N LEU A 60 11.66 8.92 11.06
CA LEU A 60 10.99 7.76 11.64
C LEU A 60 12.00 6.74 12.18
N ASN A 61 11.67 6.15 13.34
CA ASN A 61 12.53 5.17 13.99
C ASN A 61 12.80 3.98 13.05
N LYS A 62 14.07 3.81 12.68
CA LYS A 62 14.55 2.75 11.77
C LYS A 62 14.28 1.35 12.32
N HIS A 63 14.30 1.16 13.64
CA HIS A 63 14.02 -0.13 14.28
C HIS A 63 12.56 -0.59 14.13
N HIS A 64 11.65 0.30 13.76
CA HIS A 64 10.22 0.00 13.59
C HIS A 64 9.77 0.05 12.12
N ARG A 65 10.68 -0.03 11.15
CA ARG A 65 10.37 0.01 9.70
C ARG A 65 9.29 -0.96 9.27
N LYS A 66 9.32 -2.19 9.80
CA LYS A 66 8.27 -3.20 9.56
C LYS A 66 6.87 -2.68 9.92
N TYR A 67 6.72 -2.02 11.06
CA TYR A 67 5.43 -1.48 11.49
C TYR A 67 4.95 -0.33 10.60
N HIS A 68 5.86 0.51 10.12
CA HIS A 68 5.51 1.59 9.20
C HIS A 68 4.96 1.05 7.89
N TYR A 69 5.60 0.04 7.30
CA TYR A 69 5.08 -0.62 6.10
C TYR A 69 3.75 -1.33 6.36
N LEU A 70 3.59 -1.97 7.52
CA LEU A 70 2.33 -2.62 7.89
C LEU A 70 1.18 -1.62 8.03
N TRP A 71 1.42 -0.42 8.55
CA TRP A 71 0.39 0.64 8.61
C TRP A 71 -0.07 1.08 7.23
N ILE A 72 0.86 1.24 6.28
CA ILE A 72 0.53 1.55 4.89
C ILE A 72 -0.31 0.42 4.30
N ILE A 73 0.18 -0.81 4.39
CA ILE A 73 -0.51 -2.01 3.88
C ILE A 73 -1.92 -2.14 4.46
N PHE A 74 -2.07 -1.97 5.78
CA PHE A 74 -3.33 -2.15 6.48
C PHE A 74 -4.36 -1.09 6.10
N THR A 75 -3.95 0.17 5.99
CA THR A 75 -4.86 1.27 5.61
C THR A 75 -5.32 1.15 4.17
N TYR A 76 -4.43 0.76 3.24
CA TYR A 76 -4.82 0.46 1.86
C TYR A 76 -5.72 -0.77 1.78
N GLY A 77 -5.41 -1.83 2.53
CA GLY A 77 -6.16 -3.08 2.52
C GLY A 77 -7.60 -2.94 3.03
N ILE A 78 -7.83 -2.17 4.10
CA ILE A 78 -9.18 -1.88 4.58
C ILE A 78 -9.95 -1.03 3.57
N SER A 79 -9.30 0.00 3.02
CA SER A 79 -9.93 0.88 2.02
C SER A 79 -10.36 0.08 0.79
N TYR A 80 -9.50 -0.84 0.33
CA TYR A 80 -9.81 -1.77 -0.75
C TYR A 80 -10.99 -2.68 -0.39
N LEU A 81 -10.99 -3.31 0.78
CA LEU A 81 -12.09 -4.20 1.20
C LEU A 81 -13.44 -3.47 1.20
N LEU A 82 -13.52 -2.29 1.81
CA LEU A 82 -14.76 -1.52 1.90
C LEU A 82 -15.26 -1.07 0.52
N THR A 83 -14.35 -0.56 -0.32
CA THR A 83 -14.71 -0.07 -1.67
C THR A 83 -15.12 -1.21 -2.59
N GLN A 84 -14.55 -2.41 -2.43
CA GLN A 84 -14.94 -3.59 -3.18
C GLN A 84 -16.32 -4.11 -2.77
N ILE A 85 -16.67 -4.14 -1.48
CA ILE A 85 -18.03 -4.49 -1.06
C ILE A 85 -19.05 -3.57 -1.76
N VAL A 86 -18.79 -2.27 -1.77
CA VAL A 86 -19.69 -1.30 -2.43
C VAL A 86 -19.73 -1.52 -3.95
N LEU A 87 -18.58 -1.72 -4.59
CA LEU A 87 -18.50 -1.97 -6.03
C LEU A 87 -19.36 -3.17 -6.43
N TYR A 88 -19.22 -4.30 -5.74
CA TYR A 88 -19.99 -5.50 -6.07
C TYR A 88 -21.50 -5.32 -5.87
N GLY A 89 -21.92 -4.54 -4.86
CA GLY A 89 -23.33 -4.19 -4.71
C GLY A 89 -23.87 -3.31 -5.85
N ARG A 90 -23.03 -2.49 -6.47
CA ARG A 90 -23.39 -1.67 -7.65
C ARG A 90 -23.40 -2.47 -8.95
N ILE A 91 -22.55 -3.48 -9.06
CA ILE A 91 -22.61 -4.44 -10.17
C ILE A 91 -23.92 -5.23 -10.13
N ASP A 92 -24.32 -5.71 -8.95
CA ASP A 92 -25.55 -6.49 -8.75
C ASP A 92 -26.84 -5.69 -9.03
N SER A 93 -26.77 -4.36 -8.89
CA SER A 93 -27.88 -3.44 -9.19
C SER A 93 -27.88 -2.93 -10.64
N ASP A 94 -27.04 -3.49 -11.52
CA ASP A 94 -26.85 -3.08 -12.92
C ASP A 94 -26.56 -1.57 -13.09
N GLU A 95 -26.07 -0.90 -12.05
CA GLU A 95 -25.75 0.54 -12.10
C GLU A 95 -24.49 0.83 -12.94
N ILE A 96 -23.63 -0.18 -13.15
CA ILE A 96 -22.31 -0.03 -13.77
C ILE A 96 -22.05 -1.19 -14.71
N VAL A 97 -21.58 -0.88 -15.93
CA VAL A 97 -21.14 -1.89 -16.88
C VAL A 97 -19.76 -2.42 -16.48
N PRO A 98 -19.51 -3.75 -16.45
CA PRO A 98 -18.22 -4.32 -16.08
C PRO A 98 -17.01 -3.76 -16.87
N VAL A 99 -17.22 -3.37 -18.13
CA VAL A 99 -16.19 -2.74 -18.98
C VAL A 99 -15.65 -1.44 -18.38
N ASP A 100 -16.53 -0.62 -17.77
CA ASP A 100 -16.14 0.64 -17.13
C ASP A 100 -15.23 0.39 -15.92
N ILE A 101 -15.44 -0.73 -15.23
CA ILE A 101 -14.63 -1.14 -14.07
C ILE A 101 -13.19 -1.45 -14.50
N LEU A 102 -13.01 -2.20 -15.60
CA LEU A 102 -11.66 -2.54 -16.10
C LEU A 102 -10.93 -1.29 -16.58
N SER A 103 -11.62 -0.41 -17.31
CA SER A 103 -11.06 0.85 -17.81
C SER A 103 -10.61 1.75 -16.66
N VAL A 104 -11.48 1.96 -15.68
CA VAL A 104 -11.20 2.82 -14.51
C VAL A 104 -10.09 2.22 -13.63
N ASN A 105 -10.04 0.89 -13.45
CA ASN A 105 -8.94 0.23 -12.75
C ASN A 105 -7.60 0.36 -13.48
N THR A 106 -7.62 0.26 -14.81
CA THR A 106 -6.41 0.45 -15.63
C THR A 106 -5.91 1.89 -15.51
N PHE A 107 -6.82 2.86 -15.62
CA PHE A 107 -6.49 4.27 -15.45
C PHE A 107 -5.98 4.57 -14.04
N PHE A 108 -6.62 4.00 -13.01
CA PHE A 108 -6.18 4.08 -11.63
C PHE A 108 -4.75 3.59 -11.47
N LEU A 109 -4.41 2.43 -12.03
CA LEU A 109 -3.07 1.85 -11.93
C LEU A 109 -2.03 2.77 -12.58
N ILE A 110 -2.32 3.29 -13.78
CA ILE A 110 -1.43 4.21 -14.49
C ILE A 110 -1.23 5.50 -13.69
N MET A 111 -2.32 6.14 -13.25
CA MET A 111 -2.24 7.39 -12.48
C MET A 111 -1.56 7.20 -11.13
N TRP A 112 -1.79 6.07 -10.47
CA TRP A 112 -1.10 5.73 -9.24
C TRP A 112 0.40 5.59 -9.47
N LEU A 113 0.83 4.91 -10.54
CA LEU A 113 2.26 4.80 -10.89
C LEU A 113 2.87 6.17 -11.19
N LEU A 114 2.19 7.02 -11.96
CA LEU A 114 2.65 8.39 -12.24
C LEU A 114 2.75 9.23 -10.96
N GLY A 115 1.78 9.09 -10.05
CA GLY A 115 1.80 9.70 -8.73
C GLY A 115 2.99 9.24 -7.88
N GLN A 116 3.28 7.93 -7.86
CA GLN A 116 4.45 7.39 -7.16
C GLN A 116 5.77 7.90 -7.76
N MET A 117 5.87 8.00 -9.10
CA MET A 117 7.05 8.56 -9.77
C MET A 117 7.25 10.05 -9.42
N ALA A 118 6.16 10.84 -9.38
CA ALA A 118 6.22 12.24 -8.98
C ALA A 118 6.70 12.39 -7.53
N ILE A 119 6.15 11.60 -6.60
CA ILE A 119 6.57 11.60 -5.19
C ILE A 119 8.03 11.12 -5.04
N TRP A 120 8.46 10.15 -5.85
CA TRP A 120 9.84 9.68 -5.86
C TRP A 120 10.82 10.77 -6.32
N ASN A 121 10.47 11.50 -7.39
CA ASN A 121 11.26 12.63 -7.87
C ASN A 121 11.33 13.75 -6.81
N PHE A 122 10.22 14.05 -6.14
CA PHE A 122 10.22 14.97 -4.99
C PHE A 122 11.20 14.52 -3.90
N LEU A 123 11.18 13.24 -3.51
CA LEU A 123 12.07 12.71 -2.48
C LEU A 123 13.54 12.76 -2.89
N PHE A 124 13.83 12.43 -4.16
CA PHE A 124 15.19 12.49 -4.71
C PHE A 124 15.76 13.91 -4.63
N LEU A 125 14.98 14.91 -5.06
CA LEU A 125 15.36 16.32 -5.03
C LEU A 125 15.45 16.85 -3.59
N ARG A 126 14.55 16.43 -2.70
CA ARG A 126 14.61 16.82 -1.29
C ARG A 126 15.88 16.31 -0.60
N ARG A 127 16.33 15.10 -0.95
CA ARG A 127 17.54 14.51 -0.38
C ARG A 127 18.82 15.21 -0.85
N SER A 128 18.81 15.85 -2.02
CA SER A 128 19.94 16.63 -2.53
C SER A 128 20.00 18.06 -1.98
N LEU A 129 19.01 18.51 -1.22
CA LEU A 129 18.97 19.85 -0.64
C LEU A 129 19.62 19.85 0.77
N PRO A 130 20.51 20.83 1.09
CA PRO A 130 21.07 20.96 2.43
C PRO A 130 19.96 21.30 3.44
N LEU A 131 19.92 20.55 4.55
CA LEU A 131 18.80 20.55 5.50
C LEU A 131 18.90 21.64 6.58
N THR A 132 19.96 22.44 6.61
CA THR A 132 20.26 23.33 7.74
C THR A 132 20.73 24.71 7.30
N LYS A 133 20.09 25.78 7.81
CA LYS A 133 20.53 27.17 7.63
C LYS A 133 21.96 27.42 8.18
N GLU A 134 22.43 26.58 9.08
CA GLU A 134 23.80 26.59 9.62
C GLU A 134 24.87 26.10 8.61
N GLU A 135 24.51 25.27 7.62
CA GLU A 135 25.43 24.88 6.54
C GLU A 135 25.46 25.89 5.38
N LEU A 136 24.52 26.83 5.37
CA LEU A 136 24.37 27.84 4.32
C LEU A 136 25.14 29.14 4.60
N GLY A 137 25.85 29.24 5.73
CA GLY A 137 26.67 30.40 6.05
C GLY A 137 25.90 31.71 5.85
N GLU A 138 24.80 31.88 6.60
CA GLU A 138 24.05 33.15 6.64
C GLU A 138 24.93 34.24 7.31
N GLU A 139 25.94 34.74 6.60
CA GLU A 139 26.23 36.17 6.66
C GLU A 139 25.07 36.89 5.96
N ALA A 140 24.45 37.81 6.68
CA ALA A 140 23.29 38.58 6.24
C ALA A 140 23.47 39.13 4.81
N PRO A 141 22.42 39.13 3.97
CA PRO A 141 22.58 39.50 2.58
C PRO A 141 22.85 41.00 2.44
N GLU A 142 24.05 41.35 1.95
CA GLU A 142 24.24 42.63 1.29
C GLU A 142 23.33 42.69 0.05
N LEU A 143 22.58 43.79 -0.04
CA LEU A 143 21.56 44.10 -1.04
C LEU A 143 22.13 44.05 -2.47
N SER A 144 22.04 42.90 -3.13
CA SER A 144 22.36 42.75 -4.56
C SER A 144 21.15 43.11 -5.44
N ARG A 145 21.34 44.09 -6.32
CA ARG A 145 20.37 44.68 -7.26
C ARG A 145 20.03 43.78 -8.46
N ALA A 146 19.90 42.46 -8.25
CA ALA A 146 19.70 41.47 -9.31
C ALA A 146 18.35 40.74 -9.27
N SER A 147 17.35 41.29 -8.58
CA SER A 147 15.98 40.72 -8.49
C SER A 147 14.93 41.55 -9.23
N LYS A 148 15.25 42.04 -10.44
CA LYS A 148 14.32 42.83 -11.28
C LYS A 148 13.57 42.00 -12.32
N ASP A 149 13.18 40.77 -11.95
CA ASP A 149 12.19 39.98 -12.68
C ASP A 149 11.44 39.09 -11.68
N SER A 150 10.54 39.71 -10.92
CA SER A 150 9.73 39.05 -9.91
C SER A 150 8.40 38.61 -10.51
N VAL A 151 8.26 37.30 -10.77
CA VAL A 151 6.98 36.65 -10.54
C VAL A 151 6.64 36.91 -9.07
N SER A 152 5.47 37.52 -8.85
CA SER A 152 5.02 38.21 -7.65
C SER A 152 5.56 37.65 -6.32
N ASN A 153 6.34 38.48 -5.63
CA ASN A 153 6.85 38.23 -4.27
C ASN A 153 5.74 37.84 -3.28
N GLN A 154 4.49 38.26 -3.51
CA GLN A 154 3.33 37.86 -2.71
C GLN A 154 3.09 36.35 -2.72
N THR A 155 3.22 35.68 -3.86
CA THR A 155 3.00 34.24 -3.96
C THR A 155 4.11 33.52 -3.19
N LYS A 156 5.37 33.90 -3.43
CA LYS A 156 6.54 33.31 -2.77
C LYS A 156 6.52 33.48 -1.25
N GLU A 157 6.09 34.64 -0.76
CA GLU A 157 5.89 34.88 0.68
C GLU A 157 4.71 34.09 1.25
N HIS A 158 3.61 33.96 0.52
CA HIS A 158 2.45 33.17 0.97
C HIS A 158 2.78 31.67 1.03
N TRP A 159 3.57 31.17 0.07
CA TRP A 159 4.08 29.80 0.03
C TRP A 159 5.10 29.52 1.13
N LYS A 160 6.02 30.46 1.39
CA LYS A 160 6.96 30.38 2.50
C LYS A 160 6.23 30.38 3.85
N ASN A 161 5.20 31.21 4.00
CA ASN A 161 4.33 31.22 5.19
C ASN A 161 3.53 29.93 5.36
N LEU A 162 3.02 29.33 4.28
CA LEU A 162 2.32 28.04 4.35
C LEU A 162 3.23 26.91 4.81
N GLN A 163 4.48 26.92 4.37
CA GLN A 163 5.47 25.94 4.75
C GLN A 163 6.03 26.18 6.16
N ASP A 164 6.30 27.42 6.55
CA ASP A 164 6.66 27.79 7.92
C ASP A 164 5.51 27.42 8.87
N LYS A 165 4.25 27.64 8.49
CA LYS A 165 3.07 27.14 9.23
C LYS A 165 3.01 25.62 9.28
N THR A 166 3.40 24.91 8.21
CA THR A 166 3.46 23.44 8.21
C THR A 166 4.56 22.96 9.17
N THR A 167 5.71 23.63 9.19
CA THR A 167 6.86 23.32 10.07
C THR A 167 6.58 23.68 11.53
N GLU A 168 5.88 24.79 11.77
CA GLU A 168 5.42 25.22 13.08
C GLU A 168 4.27 24.34 13.60
N PHE A 169 3.34 23.94 12.73
CA PHE A 169 2.31 22.94 13.06
C PHE A 169 2.97 21.60 13.41
N THR A 170 3.98 21.15 12.66
CA THR A 170 4.82 19.99 12.99
C THR A 170 5.49 20.12 14.37
N ARG A 171 6.01 21.31 14.71
CA ARG A 171 6.62 21.59 16.02
C ARG A 171 5.58 21.69 17.15
N LYS A 172 4.38 22.20 16.87
CA LYS A 172 3.28 22.37 17.83
C LYS A 172 2.57 21.05 18.11
N THR A 173 2.32 20.22 17.09
CA THR A 173 1.81 18.85 17.22
C THR A 173 2.81 17.95 17.97
N ARG A 174 4.12 18.16 17.79
CA ARG A 174 5.18 17.51 18.61
C ARG A 174 5.12 17.90 20.10
N ARG A 175 4.64 19.10 20.42
CA ARG A 175 4.48 19.59 21.80
C ARG A 175 3.10 19.29 22.41
N SER A 176 2.08 19.12 21.58
CA SER A 176 0.68 18.93 22.03
C SER A 176 0.19 17.50 21.97
N VAL A 177 0.88 16.59 21.27
CA VAL A 177 0.66 15.16 21.41
C VAL A 177 1.50 14.71 22.61
N ASP A 178 0.84 14.51 23.75
CA ASP A 178 1.43 13.82 24.90
C ASP A 178 1.80 12.39 24.48
N ILE A 179 2.98 12.23 23.89
CA ILE A 179 3.55 10.93 23.49
C ILE A 179 3.60 10.02 24.71
N GLN A 180 3.78 10.57 25.91
CA GLN A 180 3.73 9.85 27.18
C GLN A 180 2.32 9.29 27.47
N LYS A 181 1.27 10.11 27.36
CA LYS A 181 -0.13 9.68 27.58
C LYS A 181 -0.59 8.66 26.54
N ALA A 182 -0.12 8.77 25.29
CA ALA A 182 -0.37 7.79 24.24
C ALA A 182 0.37 6.45 24.50
N ARG A 183 1.62 6.51 24.98
CA ARG A 183 2.39 5.32 25.41
C ARG A 183 1.73 4.62 26.60
N GLU A 184 1.34 5.37 27.63
CA GLU A 184 0.66 4.80 28.81
C GLU A 184 -0.67 4.13 28.47
N LYS A 185 -1.46 4.70 27.54
CA LYS A 185 -2.69 4.07 27.06
C LYS A 185 -2.41 2.78 26.30
N LYS A 186 -1.38 2.77 25.45
CA LYS A 186 -0.93 1.57 24.72
C LYS A 186 -0.43 0.51 25.69
N ASP A 187 0.38 0.87 26.68
CA ASP A 187 0.98 -0.06 27.62
C ASP A 187 -0.08 -0.69 28.53
N LYS A 188 -1.05 0.11 29.04
CA LYS A 188 -2.22 -0.41 29.76
C LYS A 188 -3.08 -1.34 28.91
N PHE A 189 -3.20 -1.07 27.61
CA PHE A 189 -3.94 -1.95 26.69
C PHE A 189 -3.19 -3.25 26.45
N ILE A 190 -1.89 -3.19 26.16
CA ILE A 190 -1.04 -4.38 25.98
C ILE A 190 -1.04 -5.23 27.24
N GLU A 191 -0.90 -4.64 28.42
CA GLU A 191 -0.90 -5.35 29.70
C GLU A 191 -2.26 -6.01 29.98
N LYS A 192 -3.37 -5.31 29.70
CA LYS A 192 -4.73 -5.86 29.81
C LYS A 192 -4.95 -7.07 28.89
N TRP A 193 -4.40 -7.04 27.68
CA TRP A 193 -4.49 -8.14 26.73
C TRP A 193 -3.51 -9.28 27.05
N LYS A 194 -2.31 -8.95 27.51
CA LYS A 194 -1.30 -9.92 27.95
C LYS A 194 -1.79 -10.71 29.16
N ASN A 195 -2.43 -10.06 30.12
CA ASN A 195 -3.04 -10.73 31.29
C ASN A 195 -4.29 -11.56 30.94
N LYS A 196 -4.93 -11.28 29.79
CA LYS A 196 -6.10 -12.04 29.30
C LYS A 196 -5.72 -13.22 28.39
N ILE A 197 -4.51 -13.20 27.84
CA ILE A 197 -3.96 -14.20 26.92
C ILE A 197 -2.55 -14.59 27.40
N ASP A 198 -2.41 -14.92 28.69
CA ASP A 198 -1.17 -15.53 29.18
C ASP A 198 -1.24 -17.04 28.90
N ILE A 199 -1.03 -17.40 27.63
CA ILE A 199 -0.75 -18.79 27.26
C ILE A 199 0.77 -18.91 27.34
N GLN A 200 1.25 -19.45 28.45
CA GLN A 200 2.67 -19.73 28.64
C GLN A 200 3.09 -20.81 27.62
N GLU A 201 4.30 -20.71 27.05
CA GLU A 201 4.81 -21.69 26.06
C GLU A 201 4.87 -23.14 26.63
N ASP A 202 4.74 -23.29 27.95
CA ASP A 202 4.66 -24.56 28.67
C ASP A 202 3.25 -25.20 28.70
N ASP A 203 2.18 -24.47 28.36
CA ASP A 203 0.81 -25.00 28.26
C ASP A 203 0.49 -25.63 26.89
N VAL A 204 1.44 -25.59 25.94
CA VAL A 204 1.29 -26.16 24.60
C VAL A 204 1.65 -27.66 24.64
N PRO A 205 0.68 -28.58 24.45
CA PRO A 205 0.95 -30.01 24.48
C PRO A 205 2.06 -30.41 23.51
N ASN A 206 2.88 -31.41 23.87
CA ASN A 206 4.04 -31.82 23.05
C ASN A 206 3.70 -32.19 21.60
N TRP A 207 2.46 -32.57 21.29
CA TRP A 207 1.98 -32.85 19.92
C TRP A 207 1.73 -31.58 19.07
N MET A 208 1.62 -30.42 19.71
CA MET A 208 1.40 -29.11 19.09
C MET A 208 2.70 -28.29 18.99
N LYS A 209 3.80 -28.79 19.59
CA LYS A 209 5.13 -28.18 19.45
C LYS A 209 5.63 -28.36 18.01
N LYS A 210 6.04 -27.24 17.41
CA LYS A 210 6.49 -27.21 16.02
C LYS A 210 7.68 -28.17 15.81
N PRO A 211 7.61 -29.11 14.85
CA PRO A 211 8.73 -29.99 14.55
C PRO A 211 9.97 -29.18 14.13
N LYS A 212 11.14 -29.49 14.70
CA LYS A 212 12.42 -28.78 14.44
C LYS A 212 12.83 -28.79 12.95
N TRP A 213 12.34 -29.75 12.17
CA TRP A 213 12.63 -29.88 10.73
C TRP A 213 11.77 -28.97 9.84
N LEU A 214 10.63 -28.46 10.33
CA LEU A 214 9.72 -27.60 9.56
C LEU A 214 10.22 -26.15 9.59
N LYS A 215 11.20 -25.79 8.75
CA LYS A 215 11.60 -24.38 8.61
C LYS A 215 10.42 -23.54 8.11
N ARG A 216 10.28 -22.32 8.64
CA ARG A 216 9.18 -21.39 8.28
C ARG A 216 9.09 -21.18 6.76
N ALA A 217 10.23 -21.11 6.09
CA ALA A 217 10.32 -20.98 4.64
C ALA A 217 9.70 -22.15 3.86
N TYR A 218 9.81 -23.40 4.33
CA TYR A 218 9.17 -24.53 3.66
C TYR A 218 7.65 -24.43 3.74
N VAL A 219 7.11 -23.95 4.87
CA VAL A 219 5.67 -23.73 5.02
C VAL A 219 5.20 -22.61 4.10
N GLU A 220 5.92 -21.48 4.06
CA GLU A 220 5.60 -20.36 3.15
C GLU A 220 5.62 -20.78 1.67
N LEU A 221 6.58 -21.64 1.28
CA LEU A 221 6.69 -22.18 -0.08
C LEU A 221 5.57 -23.18 -0.40
N ILE A 222 5.21 -24.07 0.54
CA ILE A 222 4.08 -24.98 0.38
C ILE A 222 2.79 -24.17 0.22
N CYS A 223 2.56 -23.15 1.06
CA CYS A 223 1.42 -22.25 0.91
C CYS A 223 1.42 -21.57 -0.46
N GLY A 224 2.57 -21.07 -0.93
CA GLY A 224 2.70 -20.50 -2.28
C GLY A 224 2.38 -21.50 -3.39
N ALA A 225 2.87 -22.74 -3.28
CA ALA A 225 2.60 -23.80 -4.24
C ALA A 225 1.12 -24.21 -4.27
N VAL A 226 0.46 -24.29 -3.11
CA VAL A 226 -0.99 -24.54 -3.01
C VAL A 226 -1.78 -23.44 -3.73
N LEU A 227 -1.42 -22.18 -3.52
CA LEU A 227 -2.06 -21.05 -4.20
C LEU A 227 -1.87 -21.13 -5.71
N LEU A 228 -0.64 -21.39 -6.16
CA LEU A 228 -0.34 -21.48 -7.58
C LEU A 228 -1.09 -22.65 -8.23
N PHE A 229 -1.14 -23.81 -7.57
CA PHE A 229 -1.84 -25.00 -8.04
C PHE A 229 -3.33 -24.73 -8.27
N PHE A 230 -4.02 -24.19 -7.28
CA PHE A 230 -5.46 -23.88 -7.42
C PHE A 230 -5.71 -22.76 -8.43
N THR A 231 -4.86 -21.74 -8.48
CA THR A 231 -4.97 -20.67 -9.47
C THR A 231 -4.77 -21.21 -10.90
N LEU A 232 -3.85 -22.16 -11.11
CA LEU A 232 -3.62 -22.78 -12.42
C LEU A 232 -4.77 -23.67 -12.87
N ILE A 233 -5.32 -24.48 -11.96
CA ILE A 233 -6.53 -25.27 -12.25
C ILE A 233 -7.64 -24.33 -12.72
N GLU A 234 -7.82 -23.22 -12.02
CA GLU A 234 -8.89 -22.29 -12.31
C GLU A 234 -8.68 -21.54 -13.62
N PHE A 235 -7.44 -21.11 -13.86
CA PHE A 235 -7.07 -20.49 -15.11
C PHE A 235 -7.30 -21.44 -16.30
N ASN A 236 -6.93 -22.72 -16.16
CA ASN A 236 -7.15 -23.73 -17.20
C ASN A 236 -8.63 -24.00 -17.46
N ASN A 237 -9.45 -24.10 -16.41
CA ASN A 237 -10.90 -24.29 -16.52
C ASN A 237 -11.60 -23.14 -17.27
N ARG A 238 -11.11 -21.91 -17.11
CA ARG A 238 -11.66 -20.75 -17.83
C ARG A 238 -11.07 -20.57 -19.22
N ASN A 239 -9.81 -20.96 -19.41
CA ASN A 239 -9.17 -20.89 -20.72
C ASN A 239 -9.84 -21.83 -21.73
N SER A 240 -10.32 -23.01 -21.30
CA SER A 240 -11.10 -23.90 -22.16
C SER A 240 -12.42 -23.27 -22.64
N LEU A 241 -13.07 -22.45 -21.80
CA LEU A 241 -14.27 -21.67 -22.15
C LEU A 241 -13.96 -20.47 -23.07
N PHE A 242 -12.74 -19.92 -23.00
CA PHE A 242 -12.29 -18.84 -23.87
C PHE A 242 -11.98 -19.32 -25.30
N VAL A 243 -11.48 -20.55 -25.43
CA VAL A 243 -11.06 -21.17 -26.70
C VAL A 243 -12.24 -21.72 -27.51
N SER A 244 -13.43 -21.88 -26.92
CA SER A 244 -14.62 -22.40 -27.63
C SER A 244 -15.26 -21.45 -28.64
N GLY A 245 -14.83 -20.18 -28.72
CA GLY A 245 -15.05 -19.32 -29.90
C GLY A 245 -16.43 -18.67 -30.07
N ASP A 246 -17.43 -18.97 -29.25
CA ASP A 246 -18.76 -18.35 -29.30
C ASP A 246 -18.82 -17.03 -28.51
N TRP A 247 -18.24 -15.97 -29.10
CA TRP A 247 -18.13 -14.65 -28.48
C TRP A 247 -19.38 -13.78 -28.71
N GLU A 248 -20.14 -13.53 -27.64
CA GLU A 248 -21.13 -12.45 -27.57
C GLU A 248 -20.63 -11.29 -26.68
N ILE A 249 -21.05 -10.05 -26.97
CA ILE A 249 -20.72 -8.85 -26.18
C ILE A 249 -21.20 -8.97 -24.71
N SER A 250 -22.20 -9.82 -24.44
CA SER A 250 -22.66 -10.17 -23.09
C SER A 250 -21.60 -10.86 -22.20
N GLN A 251 -20.51 -11.38 -22.78
CA GLN A 251 -19.47 -12.13 -22.08
C GLN A 251 -18.28 -11.29 -21.60
N THR A 252 -18.34 -9.95 -21.65
CA THR A 252 -17.24 -9.06 -21.20
C THR A 252 -16.80 -9.32 -19.76
N GLN A 253 -17.68 -9.83 -18.91
CA GLN A 253 -17.38 -10.22 -17.54
C GLN A 253 -16.35 -11.37 -17.47
N TYR A 254 -16.47 -12.39 -18.34
CA TYR A 254 -15.53 -13.51 -18.37
C TYR A 254 -14.11 -13.06 -18.71
N VAL A 255 -13.96 -12.06 -19.58
CA VAL A 255 -12.66 -11.46 -19.93
C VAL A 255 -12.03 -10.77 -18.73
N ILE A 256 -12.80 -9.99 -17.97
CA ILE A 256 -12.33 -9.29 -16.77
C ILE A 256 -11.80 -10.27 -15.74
N GLU A 257 -12.51 -11.36 -15.55
CA GLU A 257 -12.13 -12.38 -14.58
C GLU A 257 -10.89 -13.16 -15.02
N TRP A 258 -10.77 -13.46 -16.32
CA TRP A 258 -9.57 -14.06 -16.90
C TRP A 258 -8.34 -13.17 -16.70
N VAL A 259 -8.46 -11.87 -17.00
CA VAL A 259 -7.38 -10.88 -16.79
C VAL A 259 -7.02 -10.79 -15.30
N THR A 260 -8.02 -10.79 -14.42
CA THR A 260 -7.81 -10.72 -12.97
C THR A 260 -7.07 -11.96 -12.45
N LEU A 261 -7.42 -13.15 -12.93
CA LEU A 261 -6.72 -14.40 -12.58
C LEU A 261 -5.30 -14.45 -13.11
N PHE A 262 -5.09 -13.96 -14.33
CA PHE A 262 -3.76 -13.85 -14.91
C PHE A 262 -2.86 -12.95 -14.06
N LEU A 263 -3.36 -11.79 -13.64
CA LEU A 263 -2.66 -10.88 -12.73
C LEU A 263 -2.40 -11.52 -11.36
N LEU A 264 -3.38 -12.24 -10.79
CA LEU A 264 -3.22 -12.96 -9.53
C LEU A 264 -2.10 -14.00 -9.62
N MET A 265 -2.06 -14.77 -10.72
CA MET A 265 -1.03 -15.76 -10.98
C MET A 265 0.37 -15.12 -11.01
N ILE A 266 0.53 -13.97 -11.68
CA ILE A 266 1.80 -13.22 -11.68
C ILE A 266 2.22 -12.85 -10.25
N ILE A 267 1.29 -12.34 -9.44
CA ILE A 267 1.57 -11.96 -8.04
C ILE A 267 2.01 -13.18 -7.22
N ILE A 268 1.36 -14.33 -7.39
CA ILE A 268 1.74 -15.58 -6.71
C ILE A 268 3.15 -16.03 -7.12
N ILE A 269 3.48 -15.97 -8.41
CA ILE A 269 4.81 -16.31 -8.91
C ILE A 269 5.87 -15.40 -8.28
N VAL A 270 5.63 -14.08 -8.26
CA VAL A 270 6.53 -13.12 -7.63
C VAL A 270 6.64 -13.37 -6.12
N TYR A 271 5.56 -13.73 -5.44
CA TYR A 271 5.58 -14.13 -4.03
C TYR A 271 6.47 -15.37 -3.80
N ILE A 272 6.37 -16.41 -4.63
CA ILE A 272 7.20 -17.61 -4.52
C ILE A 272 8.68 -17.27 -4.77
N LEU A 273 8.97 -16.49 -5.82
CA LEU A 273 10.34 -16.06 -6.15
C LEU A 273 10.97 -15.22 -5.04
N THR A 274 10.20 -14.29 -4.46
CA THR A 274 10.68 -13.45 -3.34
C THR A 274 10.85 -14.26 -2.06
N THR A 275 9.99 -15.24 -1.80
CA THR A 275 10.14 -16.19 -0.69
C THR A 275 11.41 -17.03 -0.84
N LEU A 276 11.65 -17.57 -2.04
CA LEU A 276 12.86 -18.34 -2.34
C LEU A 276 14.12 -17.48 -2.20
N THR A 277 14.09 -16.26 -2.74
CA THR A 277 15.23 -15.34 -2.67
C THR A 277 15.51 -14.88 -1.24
N ASN A 278 14.48 -14.64 -0.45
CA ASN A 278 14.63 -14.33 0.97
C ASN A 278 15.19 -15.51 1.75
N PHE A 279 14.78 -16.74 1.42
CA PHE A 279 15.32 -17.94 2.06
C PHE A 279 16.79 -18.20 1.69
N LEU A 280 17.16 -18.06 0.42
CA LEU A 280 18.51 -18.37 -0.07
C LEU A 280 19.53 -17.26 0.19
N ARG A 281 19.12 -15.99 0.07
CA ARG A 281 20.02 -14.82 0.08
C ARG A 281 19.71 -13.82 1.20
N GLY A 282 18.66 -14.03 1.99
CA GLY A 282 18.25 -13.10 3.06
C GLY A 282 17.78 -11.73 2.56
N ARG A 283 17.47 -11.59 1.26
CA ARG A 283 17.09 -10.32 0.62
C ARG A 283 15.58 -10.26 0.33
N PHE A 284 15.07 -9.04 0.10
CA PHE A 284 13.68 -8.78 -0.31
C PHE A 284 12.60 -9.09 0.75
N TYR A 285 12.93 -8.99 2.04
CA TYR A 285 11.97 -9.19 3.13
C TYR A 285 10.71 -8.32 2.99
N TYR A 286 10.87 -7.02 2.75
CA TYR A 286 9.74 -6.06 2.64
C TYR A 286 8.91 -6.27 1.37
N LEU A 287 9.53 -6.68 0.26
CA LEU A 287 8.83 -7.01 -0.97
C LEU A 287 8.00 -8.29 -0.79
N GLN A 288 8.56 -9.32 -0.15
CA GLN A 288 7.82 -10.53 0.20
C GLN A 288 6.63 -10.21 1.11
N LEU A 289 6.83 -9.34 2.12
CA LEU A 289 5.76 -8.87 3.02
C LEU A 289 4.64 -8.18 2.23
N PHE A 290 4.98 -7.32 1.27
CA PHE A 290 4.02 -6.63 0.43
C PHE A 290 3.22 -7.61 -0.45
N MET A 291 3.91 -8.57 -1.10
CA MET A 291 3.27 -9.57 -1.96
C MET A 291 2.28 -10.46 -1.19
N VAL A 292 2.68 -11.00 -0.03
CA VAL A 292 1.76 -11.81 0.79
C VAL A 292 0.58 -11.00 1.31
N SER A 293 0.75 -9.70 1.55
CA SER A 293 -0.33 -8.81 1.98
C SER A 293 -1.34 -8.55 0.86
N ILE A 294 -0.88 -8.34 -0.38
CA ILE A 294 -1.76 -8.22 -1.54
C ILE A 294 -2.61 -9.48 -1.69
N LEU A 295 -1.98 -10.66 -1.64
CA LEU A 295 -2.68 -11.95 -1.72
C LEU A 295 -3.71 -12.09 -0.59
N PHE A 296 -3.34 -11.69 0.63
CA PHE A 296 -4.23 -11.74 1.79
C PHE A 296 -5.47 -10.87 1.59
N PHE A 297 -5.30 -9.58 1.29
CA PHE A 297 -6.43 -8.68 1.11
C PHE A 297 -7.27 -9.04 -0.12
N LYS A 298 -6.67 -9.53 -1.20
CA LYS A 298 -7.40 -9.96 -2.39
C LYS A 298 -8.33 -11.14 -2.08
N LEU A 299 -7.79 -12.24 -1.55
CA LEU A 299 -8.60 -13.42 -1.22
C LEU A 299 -9.60 -13.16 -0.10
N LEU A 300 -9.22 -12.37 0.91
CA LEU A 300 -10.14 -11.99 1.98
C LEU A 300 -11.33 -11.20 1.43
N THR A 301 -11.08 -10.24 0.53
CA THR A 301 -12.13 -9.41 -0.05
C THR A 301 -13.06 -10.24 -0.93
N GLU A 302 -12.53 -11.17 -1.72
CA GLU A 302 -13.35 -12.11 -2.50
C GLU A 302 -14.23 -12.97 -1.61
N PHE A 303 -13.66 -13.51 -0.52
CA PHE A 303 -14.41 -14.31 0.44
C PHE A 303 -15.53 -13.51 1.11
N VAL A 304 -15.22 -12.28 1.55
CA VAL A 304 -16.22 -11.39 2.16
C VAL A 304 -17.31 -11.01 1.16
N ASN A 305 -16.97 -10.71 -0.09
CA ASN A 305 -17.96 -10.36 -1.11
C ASN A 305 -18.93 -11.51 -1.40
N ILE A 306 -18.44 -12.76 -1.45
CA ILE A 306 -19.31 -13.94 -1.57
C ILE A 306 -20.26 -14.05 -0.37
N MET A 307 -19.75 -13.84 0.85
CA MET A 307 -20.55 -13.91 2.08
C MET A 307 -21.61 -12.82 2.18
N VAL A 308 -21.33 -11.60 1.68
CA VAL A 308 -22.22 -10.44 1.81
C VAL A 308 -23.25 -10.41 0.69
N HIS A 309 -22.83 -10.60 -0.56
CA HIS A 309 -23.70 -10.41 -1.72
C HIS A 309 -24.25 -11.71 -2.29
N GLY A 310 -23.85 -12.88 -1.77
CA GLY A 310 -24.30 -14.18 -2.27
C GLY A 310 -23.93 -14.44 -3.74
N LEU A 311 -23.07 -13.60 -4.32
CA LEU A 311 -22.77 -13.59 -5.74
C LEU A 311 -21.93 -14.81 -6.13
N LEU A 312 -22.51 -15.60 -7.04
CA LEU A 312 -21.84 -16.63 -7.83
C LEU A 312 -21.27 -16.04 -9.14
N LEU A 313 -20.85 -14.77 -9.17
CA LEU A 313 -20.25 -14.14 -10.36
C LEU A 313 -18.78 -14.52 -10.53
N SER A 314 -18.53 -15.82 -10.50
CA SER A 314 -17.39 -16.52 -11.10
C SER A 314 -16.21 -16.94 -10.22
N ILE A 315 -16.24 -18.25 -9.95
CA ILE A 315 -15.15 -19.20 -10.22
C ILE A 315 -13.94 -19.07 -9.27
N PHE A 316 -14.24 -19.22 -7.98
CA PHE A 316 -13.62 -20.30 -7.21
C PHE A 316 -14.79 -20.99 -6.53
N ILE A 317 -15.05 -22.25 -6.89
CA ILE A 317 -15.97 -23.13 -6.17
C ILE A 317 -15.64 -22.92 -4.69
N THR A 318 -16.51 -22.29 -3.91
CA THR A 318 -16.23 -21.66 -2.59
C THR A 318 -15.26 -22.44 -1.66
N PRO A 319 -15.23 -23.79 -1.64
CA PRO A 319 -14.21 -24.57 -0.95
C PRO A 319 -12.75 -24.27 -1.37
N ILE A 320 -12.47 -24.05 -2.65
CA ILE A 320 -11.13 -23.76 -3.17
C ILE A 320 -10.65 -22.40 -2.63
N LEU A 321 -11.49 -21.38 -2.70
CA LEU A 321 -11.19 -20.06 -2.14
C LEU A 321 -10.90 -20.15 -0.64
N PHE A 322 -11.71 -20.92 0.09
CA PHE A 322 -11.52 -21.14 1.52
C PHE A 322 -10.16 -21.80 1.83
N ILE A 323 -9.76 -22.82 1.07
CA ILE A 323 -8.45 -23.47 1.21
C ILE A 323 -7.31 -22.47 0.92
N MET A 324 -7.42 -21.69 -0.15
CA MET A 324 -6.44 -20.65 -0.49
C MET A 324 -6.36 -19.56 0.59
N LEU A 325 -7.49 -19.16 1.16
CA LEU A 325 -7.54 -18.19 2.25
C LEU A 325 -6.82 -18.72 3.50
N ILE A 326 -7.05 -19.99 3.88
CA ILE A 326 -6.31 -20.63 4.98
C ILE A 326 -4.80 -20.61 4.69
N ALA A 327 -4.40 -21.00 3.47
CA ALA A 327 -3.00 -21.02 3.09
C ALA A 327 -2.35 -19.64 3.19
N VAL A 328 -3.03 -18.58 2.73
CA VAL A 328 -2.51 -17.21 2.84
C VAL A 328 -2.53 -16.69 4.26
N ILE A 329 -3.55 -16.98 5.08
CA ILE A 329 -3.57 -16.60 6.50
C ILE A 329 -2.36 -17.19 7.23
N VAL A 330 -2.05 -18.46 6.99
CA VAL A 330 -0.89 -19.14 7.58
C VAL A 330 0.40 -18.46 7.11
N ALA A 331 0.58 -18.28 5.80
CA ALA A 331 1.76 -17.63 5.24
C ALA A 331 1.95 -16.19 5.78
N PHE A 332 0.87 -15.40 5.81
CA PHE A 332 0.87 -14.03 6.31
C PHE A 332 1.23 -13.96 7.79
N THR A 333 0.65 -14.84 8.62
CA THR A 333 0.94 -14.91 10.06
C THR A 333 2.39 -15.28 10.33
N ILE A 334 2.94 -16.23 9.59
CA ILE A 334 4.35 -16.62 9.70
C ILE A 334 5.25 -15.42 9.37
N LYS A 335 4.93 -14.68 8.31
CA LYS A 335 5.70 -13.49 7.89
C LYS A 335 5.60 -12.34 8.90
N LEU A 336 4.41 -12.12 9.46
CA LEU A 336 4.20 -11.15 10.54
C LEU A 336 4.98 -11.48 11.82
N ARG A 337 5.20 -12.77 12.12
CA ARG A 337 6.01 -13.20 13.27
C ARG A 337 7.50 -13.27 12.99
N GLN A 338 7.94 -13.20 11.74
CA GLN A 338 9.36 -13.20 11.40
C GLN A 338 9.98 -11.82 11.72
N PRO A 339 11.11 -11.73 12.45
CA PRO A 339 11.82 -10.46 12.60
C PRO A 339 12.26 -9.95 11.21
N ALA A 340 12.29 -8.64 11.04
CA ALA A 340 12.82 -8.05 9.82
C ALA A 340 14.35 -8.29 9.83
N ASN A 341 14.85 -8.92 8.77
CA ASN A 341 16.28 -8.96 8.51
C ASN A 341 16.60 -7.67 7.74
N ASP A 342 17.34 -6.77 8.37
CA ASP A 342 17.78 -5.50 7.75
C ASP A 342 18.92 -5.71 6.75
#